data_AF-A0A7Y2HFA2-F1
#
_entry.id   AF-A0A7Y2HFA2-F1
#
_cell.length_a   1.000
_cell.length_b   1.000
_cell.length_c   1.000
_cell.angle_alpha   90.00
_cell.angle_beta   90.00
_cell.angle_gamma   90.00
#
_symmetry.space_group_name_H-M   'P 1'
#
loop_
_entity.id
_entity.type
_entity.pdbx_description
1 polymer ?
#
loop_
_entity_poly.entity_id
_entity_poly.type
_entity_poly.pdbx_seq_one_letter_code
_entity_poly.pdbx_strand_id
1 'polypeptide(L)'
;MKPLKAFLIICFFLNSPLFSQNNNTLRGKMLFLSSGKTPAQGVTISGIIKEVENTNSVYTTDDGSYVLIFPKAREGHRVNLTIGEEDQHGKQIEVVNEKEVEICRIRADYKEEFEIIVCPKGSRDLAAQKYYNIIKTSSDIALAQLKNEMDELLQKQEKDYKLITEYGNRIATLEQQTDSLVIYREAFQ
;
A
#
# COMPACT_ATOMS: atom_id res chain seq x y z
N MET A 1 -24.33 -29.95 67.43
CA MET A 1 -22.93 -30.08 66.96
C MET A 1 -22.88 -29.77 65.46
N LYS A 2 -22.18 -28.68 65.12
CA LYS A 2 -21.54 -28.27 63.84
C LYS A 2 -22.32 -28.43 62.51
N PRO A 3 -22.71 -27.31 61.85
CA PRO A 3 -22.88 -27.25 60.40
C PRO A 3 -21.51 -27.04 59.73
N LEU A 4 -21.20 -27.77 58.66
CA LEU A 4 -19.89 -27.70 58.02
C LEU A 4 -20.01 -27.64 56.49
N LYS A 5 -19.43 -26.54 55.96
CA LYS A 5 -18.96 -26.29 54.59
C LYS A 5 -19.97 -25.78 53.55
N ALA A 6 -20.18 -24.47 53.65
CA ALA A 6 -20.10 -23.59 52.50
C ALA A 6 -18.74 -23.76 51.78
N PHE A 7 -18.76 -23.95 50.47
CA PHE A 7 -17.90 -23.29 49.46
C PHE A 7 -18.19 -23.95 48.11
N LEU A 8 -19.10 -23.37 47.31
CA LEU A 8 -19.21 -23.76 45.90
C LEU A 8 -18.80 -22.57 45.05
N ILE A 9 -17.61 -22.75 44.48
CA ILE A 9 -16.84 -21.77 43.72
C ILE A 9 -17.60 -21.42 42.44
N ILE A 10 -17.95 -20.14 42.31
CA ILE A 10 -18.49 -19.54 41.10
C ILE A 10 -17.38 -19.57 40.03
N CYS A 11 -17.45 -20.53 39.11
CA CYS A 11 -16.63 -20.52 37.90
C CYS A 11 -17.30 -19.59 36.87
N PHE A 12 -16.93 -18.31 36.90
CA PHE A 12 -17.11 -17.40 35.77
C PHE A 12 -16.21 -17.87 34.62
N PHE A 13 -16.68 -18.83 33.82
CA PHE A 13 -16.10 -19.04 32.50
C PHE A 13 -16.46 -17.82 31.64
N LEU A 14 -15.48 -16.94 31.50
CA LEU A 14 -15.41 -15.90 30.48
C LEU A 14 -15.60 -16.58 29.10
N ASN A 15 -16.86 -16.68 28.66
CA ASN A 15 -17.18 -16.91 27.26
C ASN A 15 -16.86 -15.61 26.50
N SER A 16 -15.58 -15.36 26.24
CA SER A 16 -15.20 -14.46 25.17
C SER A 16 -15.68 -15.11 23.87
N PRO A 17 -16.58 -14.50 23.08
CA PRO A 17 -16.77 -14.96 21.71
C PRO A 17 -15.43 -14.73 21.01
N LEU A 18 -14.72 -15.82 20.71
CA LEU A 18 -13.69 -15.85 19.69
C LEU A 18 -14.37 -15.45 18.38
N PHE A 19 -14.44 -14.14 18.11
CA PHE A 19 -14.67 -13.60 16.78
C PHE A 19 -13.42 -13.92 15.94
N SER A 20 -13.19 -15.19 15.69
CA SER A 20 -12.38 -15.61 14.56
C SER A 20 -13.23 -15.30 13.34
N GLN A 21 -12.99 -14.14 12.74
CA GLN A 21 -13.38 -13.90 11.36
C GLN A 21 -12.58 -14.94 10.55
N ASN A 22 -13.17 -16.12 10.35
CA ASN A 22 -12.61 -17.13 9.47
C ASN A 22 -12.71 -16.59 8.05
N ASN A 23 -11.78 -15.74 7.64
CA ASN A 23 -11.63 -15.43 6.23
C ASN A 23 -11.12 -16.69 5.55
N ASN A 24 -11.94 -17.21 4.65
CA ASN A 24 -11.68 -18.40 3.88
C ASN A 24 -11.75 -18.09 2.38
N THR A 25 -11.68 -16.80 2.04
CA THR A 25 -11.72 -16.32 0.67
C THR A 25 -10.42 -15.62 0.30
N LEU A 26 -9.96 -15.86 -0.92
CA LEU A 26 -8.92 -15.05 -1.55
C LEU A 26 -9.58 -14.21 -2.63
N ARG A 27 -9.56 -12.90 -2.43
CA ARG A 27 -10.11 -11.91 -3.36
C ARG A 27 -8.97 -11.15 -3.99
N GLY A 28 -9.16 -10.70 -5.21
CA GLY A 28 -8.10 -9.99 -5.90
C GLY A 28 -8.53 -9.43 -7.24
N LYS A 29 -7.55 -8.83 -7.91
CA LYS A 29 -7.70 -8.26 -9.24
C LYS A 29 -6.57 -8.74 -10.13
N MET A 30 -6.90 -9.00 -11.38
CA MET A 30 -5.91 -9.30 -12.41
C MET A 30 -5.84 -8.14 -13.40
N LEU A 31 -4.64 -7.58 -13.55
CA LEU A 31 -4.42 -6.33 -14.27
C LEU A 31 -3.26 -6.48 -15.25
N PHE A 32 -3.39 -5.90 -16.43
CA PHE A 32 -2.28 -5.76 -17.36
C PHE A 32 -1.30 -4.69 -16.88
N LEU A 33 0.00 -4.96 -16.98
CA LEU A 33 1.06 -3.98 -16.74
C LEU A 33 1.11 -2.92 -17.86
N SER A 34 0.17 -1.98 -17.81
CA SER A 34 0.05 -0.82 -18.69
C SER A 34 -0.17 0.44 -17.86
N SER A 35 0.03 1.63 -18.43
CA SER A 35 -0.12 2.92 -17.73
C SER A 35 -1.50 3.15 -17.10
N GLY A 36 -2.52 2.38 -17.50
CA GLY A 36 -3.88 2.45 -16.95
C GLY A 36 -4.28 1.26 -16.07
N LYS A 37 -3.38 0.30 -15.79
CA LYS A 37 -3.70 -0.97 -15.11
C LYS A 37 -4.99 -1.61 -15.66
N THR A 38 -5.08 -1.76 -16.98
CA THR A 38 -6.29 -2.29 -17.63
C THR A 38 -6.64 -3.68 -17.09
N PRO A 39 -7.91 -3.97 -16.75
CA PRO A 39 -8.34 -5.28 -16.31
C PRO A 39 -8.01 -6.40 -17.31
N ALA A 40 -7.55 -7.54 -16.78
CA ALA A 40 -7.41 -8.77 -17.54
C ALA A 40 -8.67 -9.62 -17.36
N GLN A 41 -9.61 -9.51 -18.31
CA GLN A 41 -10.93 -10.13 -18.24
C GLN A 41 -10.93 -11.56 -18.80
N GLY A 42 -11.71 -12.44 -18.17
CA GLY A 42 -11.95 -13.82 -18.60
C GLY A 42 -10.72 -14.72 -18.52
N VAL A 43 -9.74 -14.38 -17.69
CA VAL A 43 -8.60 -15.24 -17.40
C VAL A 43 -9.01 -16.24 -16.32
N THR A 44 -8.70 -17.52 -16.55
CA THR A 44 -8.97 -18.57 -15.57
C THR A 44 -8.02 -18.48 -14.37
N ILE A 45 -8.55 -18.65 -13.16
CA ILE A 45 -7.77 -18.72 -11.92
C ILE A 45 -8.26 -19.89 -11.10
N SER A 46 -7.34 -20.65 -10.53
CA SER A 46 -7.62 -21.61 -9.47
C SER A 46 -6.53 -21.56 -8.41
N GLY A 47 -6.81 -22.15 -7.25
CA GLY A 47 -5.91 -22.18 -6.11
C GLY A 47 -5.95 -23.52 -5.39
N ILE A 48 -4.79 -23.95 -4.93
CA ILE A 48 -4.57 -25.20 -4.18
C ILE A 48 -3.91 -24.86 -2.84
N ILE A 49 -4.46 -25.37 -1.75
CA ILE A 49 -3.80 -25.37 -0.44
C ILE A 49 -3.39 -26.81 -0.18
N LYS A 50 -2.07 -27.05 -0.22
CA LYS A 50 -1.49 -28.39 -0.10
C LYS A 50 -2.10 -29.14 1.08
N GLU A 51 -2.54 -30.37 0.82
CA GLU A 51 -3.07 -31.31 1.82
C GLU A 51 -4.38 -30.88 2.50
N VAL A 52 -4.95 -29.73 2.13
CA VAL A 52 -6.22 -29.22 2.71
C VAL A 52 -7.35 -29.30 1.71
N GLU A 53 -7.24 -28.55 0.60
CA GLU A 53 -8.30 -28.45 -0.41
C GLU A 53 -7.86 -27.71 -1.68
N ASN A 54 -8.68 -27.88 -2.72
CA ASN A 54 -8.57 -27.18 -4.00
C ASN A 54 -9.83 -26.37 -4.24
N THR A 55 -9.70 -25.31 -5.02
CA THR A 55 -10.84 -24.49 -5.48
C THR A 55 -11.28 -24.91 -6.87
N ASN A 56 -12.54 -24.59 -7.19
CA ASN A 56 -12.97 -24.59 -8.58
C ASN A 56 -12.24 -23.47 -9.34
N SER A 57 -12.07 -23.67 -10.65
CA SER A 57 -11.59 -22.61 -11.52
C SER A 57 -12.65 -21.54 -11.67
N VAL A 58 -12.26 -20.29 -11.47
CA VAL A 58 -13.08 -19.09 -11.71
C VAL A 58 -12.49 -18.30 -12.87
N TYR A 59 -13.27 -17.37 -13.42
CA TYR A 59 -12.80 -16.43 -14.43
C TYR A 59 -12.82 -15.02 -13.86
N THR A 60 -11.86 -14.20 -14.26
CA THR A 60 -11.85 -12.77 -13.90
C THR A 60 -13.00 -12.03 -14.57
N THR A 61 -13.63 -11.11 -13.84
CA THR A 61 -14.73 -10.27 -14.31
C THR A 61 -14.24 -9.14 -15.23
N ASP A 62 -15.17 -8.30 -15.70
CA ASP A 62 -14.92 -7.14 -16.57
C ASP A 62 -14.00 -6.09 -15.93
N ASP A 63 -14.09 -5.92 -14.62
CA ASP A 63 -13.17 -5.10 -13.82
C ASP A 63 -11.89 -5.85 -13.39
N GLY A 64 -11.72 -7.11 -13.83
CA GLY A 64 -10.56 -7.95 -13.53
C GLY A 64 -10.62 -8.61 -12.16
N SER A 65 -11.72 -8.44 -11.42
CA SER A 65 -11.87 -9.02 -10.09
C SER A 65 -12.04 -10.54 -10.13
N TYR A 66 -11.61 -11.21 -9.06
CA TYR A 66 -11.84 -12.64 -8.86
C TYR A 66 -12.01 -12.97 -7.37
N VAL A 67 -12.69 -14.08 -7.10
CA VAL A 67 -12.89 -14.61 -5.74
C VAL A 67 -12.73 -16.11 -5.75
N LEU A 68 -11.74 -16.61 -5.02
CA LEU A 68 -11.57 -18.02 -4.70
C LEU A 68 -12.09 -18.30 -3.30
N ILE A 69 -12.89 -19.35 -3.15
CA ILE A 69 -13.50 -19.74 -1.87
C ILE A 69 -12.90 -21.08 -1.44
N PHE A 70 -12.30 -21.11 -0.26
CA PHE A 70 -11.65 -22.27 0.35
C PHE A 70 -12.46 -22.71 1.59
N PRO A 71 -13.42 -23.65 1.48
CA PRO A 71 -14.32 -23.99 2.58
C PRO A 71 -13.68 -24.36 3.92
N LYS A 72 -12.48 -24.96 3.92
CA LYS A 72 -11.80 -25.48 5.11
C LYS A 72 -10.62 -24.62 5.55
N ALA A 73 -10.05 -23.83 4.65
CA ALA A 73 -8.88 -23.04 4.91
C ALA A 73 -9.16 -21.87 5.84
N ARG A 74 -8.08 -21.38 6.44
CA ARG A 74 -8.09 -20.25 7.35
C ARG A 74 -7.03 -19.24 6.94
N GLU A 75 -7.09 -18.06 7.53
CA GLU A 75 -6.04 -17.06 7.49
C GLU A 75 -4.63 -17.67 7.59
N GLY A 76 -3.71 -17.14 6.80
CA GLY A 76 -2.29 -17.50 6.82
C GLY A 76 -1.91 -18.71 5.98
N HIS A 77 -2.87 -19.53 5.53
CA HIS A 77 -2.58 -20.65 4.63
C HIS A 77 -1.99 -20.16 3.31
N ARG A 78 -0.91 -20.80 2.86
CA ARG A 78 -0.31 -20.56 1.56
C ARG A 78 -1.20 -21.16 0.46
N VAL A 79 -1.50 -20.35 -0.55
CA VAL A 79 -2.29 -20.74 -1.70
C VAL A 79 -1.37 -20.82 -2.91
N ASN A 80 -1.28 -22.00 -3.51
CA ASN A 80 -0.63 -22.18 -4.80
C ASN A 80 -1.65 -21.81 -5.89
N LEU A 81 -1.50 -20.62 -6.46
CA LEU A 81 -2.36 -20.16 -7.54
C LEU A 81 -1.91 -20.74 -8.88
N THR A 82 -2.89 -21.10 -9.70
CA THR A 82 -2.73 -21.47 -11.11
C THR A 82 -3.51 -20.46 -11.94
N ILE A 83 -2.82 -19.75 -12.83
CA ILE A 83 -3.36 -18.71 -13.69
C ILE A 83 -3.40 -19.27 -15.12
N GLY A 84 -4.52 -19.07 -15.81
CA GLY A 84 -4.70 -19.47 -17.20
C GLY A 84 -3.79 -18.69 -18.14
N GLU A 85 -3.42 -19.30 -19.26
CA GLU A 85 -2.47 -18.74 -20.22
C GLU A 85 -3.12 -17.76 -21.22
N GLU A 86 -4.44 -17.62 -21.22
CA GLU A 86 -5.19 -16.82 -22.20
C GLU A 86 -6.24 -15.92 -21.53
N ASP A 87 -6.52 -14.78 -22.17
CA ASP A 87 -7.63 -13.90 -21.83
C ASP A 87 -8.94 -14.29 -22.54
N GLN A 88 -10.03 -13.56 -22.28
CA GLN A 88 -11.33 -13.80 -22.93
C GLN A 88 -11.31 -13.73 -24.47
N HIS A 89 -10.29 -13.10 -25.06
CA HIS A 89 -10.13 -12.95 -26.51
C HIS A 89 -9.16 -13.99 -27.11
N GLY A 90 -8.69 -14.94 -26.31
CA GLY A 90 -7.71 -15.95 -26.73
C GLY A 90 -6.30 -15.39 -26.89
N LYS A 91 -5.99 -14.22 -26.32
CA LYS A 91 -4.62 -13.69 -26.34
C LYS A 91 -3.81 -14.34 -25.24
N GLN A 92 -2.61 -14.81 -25.61
CA GLN A 92 -1.70 -15.41 -24.65
C GLN A 92 -1.09 -14.37 -23.72
N ILE A 93 -1.07 -14.70 -22.43
CA ILE A 93 -0.57 -13.85 -21.34
C ILE A 93 0.49 -14.56 -20.50
N GLU A 94 1.28 -13.76 -19.81
CA GLU A 94 2.30 -14.20 -18.85
C GLU A 94 2.14 -13.42 -17.55
N VAL A 95 2.32 -14.11 -16.41
CA VAL A 95 2.33 -13.50 -15.09
C VAL A 95 3.64 -12.74 -14.89
N VAL A 96 3.55 -11.50 -14.43
CA VAL A 96 4.68 -10.60 -14.21
C VAL A 96 5.19 -10.71 -12.77
N ASN A 97 4.29 -10.73 -11.80
CA ASN A 97 4.60 -10.72 -10.37
C ASN A 97 4.65 -12.14 -9.78
N GLU A 98 5.43 -13.02 -10.41
CA GLU A 98 5.52 -14.45 -10.04
C GLU A 98 5.92 -14.66 -8.58
N LYS A 99 6.82 -13.81 -8.04
CA LYS A 99 7.30 -13.93 -6.65
C LYS A 99 6.18 -13.72 -5.65
N GLU A 100 5.33 -12.73 -5.90
CA GLU A 100 4.16 -12.41 -5.09
C GLU A 100 3.12 -13.54 -5.16
N VAL A 101 2.87 -14.05 -6.37
CA VAL A 101 1.95 -15.18 -6.61
C VAL A 101 2.44 -16.44 -5.90
N GLU A 102 3.74 -16.72 -5.91
CA GLU A 102 4.33 -17.89 -5.27
C GLU A 102 4.14 -17.87 -3.74
N ILE A 103 4.20 -16.70 -3.10
CA ILE A 103 4.07 -16.54 -1.65
C ILE A 103 2.64 -16.17 -1.22
N CYS A 104 1.66 -16.26 -2.11
CA CYS A 104 0.27 -15.88 -1.86
C CYS A 104 -0.31 -16.64 -0.66
N ARG A 105 -1.08 -15.94 0.19
CA ARG A 105 -1.73 -16.46 1.39
C ARG A 105 -3.13 -15.91 1.54
N ILE A 106 -4.01 -16.66 2.21
CA ILE A 106 -5.29 -16.12 2.67
C ILE A 106 -5.03 -15.04 3.73
N ARG A 107 -5.50 -13.83 3.46
CA ARG A 107 -5.26 -12.65 4.31
C ARG A 107 -6.25 -12.59 5.48
N ALA A 108 -5.82 -11.97 6.58
CA ALA A 108 -6.64 -11.76 7.77
C ALA A 108 -7.83 -10.84 7.48
N ASP A 109 -7.53 -9.73 6.80
CA ASP A 109 -8.53 -8.76 6.37
C ASP A 109 -9.21 -9.23 5.08
N TYR A 110 -10.53 -9.40 5.14
CA TYR A 110 -11.35 -9.81 4.01
C TYR A 110 -11.49 -8.73 2.94
N LYS A 111 -11.14 -7.47 3.26
CA LYS A 111 -11.16 -6.35 2.31
C LYS A 111 -9.88 -6.24 1.50
N GLU A 112 -8.83 -6.94 1.91
CA GLU A 112 -7.53 -6.81 1.27
C GLU A 112 -7.51 -7.62 -0.04
N GLU A 113 -7.32 -6.93 -1.17
CA GLU A 113 -7.27 -7.54 -2.49
C GLU A 113 -5.83 -7.97 -2.83
N PHE A 114 -5.68 -9.14 -3.45
CA PHE A 114 -4.41 -9.60 -4.02
C PHE A 114 -4.33 -9.24 -5.50
N GLU A 115 -3.33 -8.46 -5.90
CA GLU A 115 -3.14 -8.09 -7.31
C GLU A 115 -2.28 -9.14 -8.03
N ILE A 116 -2.80 -9.69 -9.14
CA ILE A 116 -2.04 -10.47 -10.11
C ILE A 116 -1.78 -9.57 -11.31
N ILE A 117 -0.51 -9.39 -11.65
CA ILE A 117 -0.11 -8.54 -12.77
C ILE A 117 0.28 -9.44 -13.93
N VAL A 118 -0.31 -9.18 -15.09
CA VAL A 118 -0.08 -9.95 -16.32
C VAL A 118 0.40 -9.05 -17.46
N CYS A 119 0.97 -9.66 -18.49
CA CYS A 119 1.37 -8.99 -19.72
C CYS A 119 1.15 -9.92 -20.92
N PRO A 120 1.13 -9.40 -22.16
CA PRO A 120 1.14 -10.25 -23.35
C PRO A 120 2.38 -11.14 -23.38
N LYS A 121 2.21 -12.37 -23.86
CA LYS A 121 3.29 -13.35 -23.96
C LYS A 121 4.49 -12.83 -24.76
N GLY A 122 5.69 -13.11 -24.28
CA GLY A 122 6.96 -12.64 -24.85
C GLY A 122 7.40 -11.26 -24.35
N SER A 123 6.59 -10.58 -23.53
CA SER A 123 6.92 -9.28 -22.94
C SER A 123 7.27 -9.34 -21.45
N ARG A 124 7.24 -10.53 -20.84
CA ARG A 124 7.38 -10.71 -19.40
C ARG A 124 8.67 -10.14 -18.82
N ASP A 125 9.82 -10.36 -19.45
CA ASP A 125 11.11 -9.91 -18.90
C ASP A 125 11.17 -8.37 -18.77
N LEU A 126 10.76 -7.66 -19.83
CA LEU A 126 10.68 -6.20 -19.81
C LEU A 126 9.60 -5.72 -18.82
N ALA A 127 8.46 -6.41 -18.78
CA ALA A 127 7.37 -6.09 -17.86
C ALA A 127 7.80 -6.27 -16.39
N ALA A 128 8.49 -7.37 -16.06
CA ALA A 128 9.01 -7.64 -14.71
C ALA A 128 10.05 -6.60 -14.30
N GLN A 129 10.95 -6.22 -15.21
CA GLN A 129 11.92 -5.15 -14.95
C GLN A 129 11.25 -3.81 -14.64
N LYS A 130 10.15 -3.47 -15.32
CA LYS A 130 9.33 -2.29 -15.03
C LYS A 130 8.59 -2.43 -13.70
N TYR A 131 7.93 -3.57 -13.47
CA TYR A 131 7.15 -3.83 -12.26
C TYR A 131 8.00 -3.76 -10.99
N TYR A 132 9.19 -4.36 -11.02
CA TYR A 132 10.14 -4.35 -9.90
C TYR A 132 11.03 -3.10 -9.86
N ASN A 133 10.77 -2.09 -10.69
CA ASN A 133 11.57 -0.85 -10.81
C ASN A 133 13.08 -1.10 -11.00
N ILE A 134 13.44 -2.17 -11.72
CA ILE A 134 14.84 -2.51 -12.05
C ILE A 134 15.37 -1.55 -13.11
N ILE A 135 14.53 -1.17 -14.09
CA ILE A 135 14.85 -0.15 -15.08
C ILE A 135 14.22 1.17 -14.64
N LYS A 136 15.05 2.19 -14.41
CA LYS A 136 14.60 3.58 -14.33
C LYS A 136 14.40 4.10 -15.75
N THR A 137 13.20 4.56 -16.05
CA THR A 137 12.91 5.22 -17.33
C THR A 137 13.53 6.61 -17.35
N SER A 138 13.68 7.20 -18.55
CA SER A 138 14.09 8.61 -18.69
C SER A 138 13.16 9.55 -17.95
N SER A 139 11.87 9.22 -17.87
CA SER A 139 10.87 9.95 -17.11
C SER A 139 11.13 9.87 -15.60
N ASP A 140 11.54 8.72 -15.07
CA ASP A 140 11.88 8.57 -13.64
C ASP A 140 13.12 9.39 -13.28
N ILE A 141 14.09 9.46 -14.19
CA ILE A 141 15.30 10.27 -14.03
C ILE A 141 14.93 11.76 -14.04
N ALA A 142 14.13 12.20 -15.01
CA ALA A 142 13.66 13.58 -15.10
C ALA A 142 12.83 13.98 -13.87
N LEU A 143 11.97 13.08 -13.38
CA LEU A 143 11.16 13.31 -12.18
C LEU A 143 12.02 13.40 -10.92
N ALA A 144 13.08 12.60 -10.81
CA ALA A 144 14.04 12.70 -9.72
C ALA A 144 14.83 14.02 -9.77
N GLN A 145 15.24 14.47 -10.95
CA GLN A 145 15.90 15.76 -11.14
C GLN A 145 14.99 16.92 -10.74
N LEU A 146 13.72 16.90 -11.19
CA LEU A 146 12.75 17.95 -10.88
C LEU A 146 12.42 18.00 -9.37
N LYS A 147 12.36 16.84 -8.70
CA LYS A 147 12.22 16.78 -7.24
C LYS A 147 13.40 17.42 -6.51
N ASN A 148 14.62 17.12 -6.95
CA ASN A 148 15.81 17.73 -6.36
C ASN A 148 15.82 19.25 -6.56
N GLU A 149 15.47 19.73 -7.75
CA GLU A 149 15.36 21.16 -8.03
C GLU A 149 14.29 21.84 -7.15
N MET A 150 13.14 21.19 -6.96
CA MET A 150 12.10 21.66 -6.04
C MET A 150 12.61 21.74 -4.59
N ASP A 151 13.31 20.72 -4.10
CA ASP A 151 13.86 20.70 -2.75
C ASP A 151 14.93 21.79 -2.55
N GLU A 152 15.78 22.03 -3.55
CA GLU A 152 16.76 23.12 -3.55
C GLU A 152 16.08 24.50 -3.48
N LEU A 153 15.01 24.71 -4.26
CA LEU A 153 14.23 25.93 -4.23
C LEU A 153 13.55 26.16 -2.88
N LEU A 154 12.98 25.11 -2.28
CA LEU A 154 12.38 25.19 -0.94
C LEU A 154 13.42 25.55 0.13
N GLN A 155 14.60 24.94 0.09
CA GLN A 155 15.69 25.28 1.01
C GLN A 155 16.15 26.73 0.83
N LYS A 156 16.23 27.21 -0.41
CA LYS A 156 16.58 28.61 -0.68
C LYS A 156 15.53 29.56 -0.14
N GLN A 157 14.25 29.27 -0.37
CA GLN A 157 13.14 30.05 0.17
C GLN A 157 13.18 30.11 1.70
N GLU A 158 13.46 29.00 2.38
CA GLU A 158 13.58 28.97 3.84
C GLU A 158 14.74 29.86 4.34
N LYS A 159 15.88 29.86 3.64
CA LYS A 159 17.01 30.75 3.94
C LYS A 159 16.64 32.22 3.73
N ASP A 160 15.98 32.53 2.63
CA ASP A 160 15.55 33.89 2.30
C ASP A 160 14.57 34.41 3.36
N TYR A 161 13.63 33.59 3.84
CA TYR A 161 12.73 33.96 4.93
C TYR A 161 13.46 34.27 6.25
N LYS A 162 14.49 33.48 6.58
CA LYS A 162 15.34 33.75 7.76
C LYS A 162 16.05 35.10 7.64
N LEU A 163 16.61 35.41 6.48
CA LEU A 163 17.27 36.70 6.21
C LEU A 163 16.28 37.87 6.29
N ILE A 164 15.08 37.73 5.71
CA ILE A 164 14.03 38.76 5.79
C ILE A 164 13.68 39.07 7.26
N THR A 165 13.57 38.04 8.09
CA THR A 165 13.28 38.19 9.52
C THR A 165 14.43 38.88 10.25
N GLU A 166 15.69 38.52 9.95
CA GLU A 166 16.87 39.17 10.52
C GLU A 166 16.94 40.66 10.15
N TYR A 167 16.76 41.00 8.87
CA TYR A 167 16.73 42.39 8.42
C TYR A 167 15.56 43.17 9.03
N GLY A 168 14.39 42.56 9.16
CA GLY A 168 13.24 43.15 9.86
C GLY A 168 13.56 43.52 11.31
N ASN A 169 14.19 42.61 12.06
CA ASN A 169 14.60 42.88 13.45
C ASN A 169 15.64 44.01 13.53
N ARG A 170 16.54 44.08 12.55
CA ARG A 170 17.57 45.12 12.50
C ARG A 170 16.99 46.49 12.18
N ILE A 171 16.02 46.57 11.28
CA ILE A 171 15.26 47.80 11.00
C ILE A 171 14.56 48.27 12.27
N ALA A 172 13.81 47.40 12.96
CA ALA A 172 13.11 47.75 14.19
C ALA A 172 14.06 48.30 15.29
N THR A 173 15.25 47.71 15.40
CA THR A 173 16.27 48.18 16.36
C THR A 173 16.79 49.58 15.98
N LEU A 174 17.05 49.82 14.69
CA LEU A 174 17.52 51.12 14.20
C LEU A 174 16.45 52.21 14.34
N GLU A 175 15.18 51.88 14.11
CA GLU A 175 14.04 52.77 14.33
C GLU A 175 13.97 53.18 15.82
N GLN A 176 14.02 52.21 16.74
CA GLN A 176 13.99 52.48 18.17
C GLN A 176 15.14 53.37 18.66
N GLN A 177 16.35 53.17 18.12
CA GLN A 177 17.51 54.02 18.40
C GLN A 177 17.29 55.45 17.88
N THR A 178 16.74 55.59 16.68
CA THR A 178 16.48 56.89 16.06
C THR A 178 15.44 57.67 16.86
N ASP A 179 14.32 57.03 17.23
CA ASP A 179 13.27 57.63 18.05
C ASP A 179 13.80 58.08 19.42
N SER A 180 14.65 57.26 20.05
CA SER A 180 15.28 57.62 21.32
C SER A 180 16.15 58.88 21.19
N LEU A 181 16.94 59.00 20.12
CA LEU A 181 17.79 60.16 19.86
C LEU A 181 16.99 61.43 19.55
N VAL A 182 15.86 61.29 18.88
CA VAL A 182 14.92 62.41 18.63
C VAL A 182 14.36 62.93 19.96
N ILE A 183 13.88 62.05 20.84
CA ILE A 183 13.39 62.42 22.18
C ILE A 183 14.49 63.12 22.99
N TYR A 184 15.72 62.60 22.97
CA TYR A 184 16.85 63.26 23.62
C TYR A 184 17.10 64.66 23.06
N ARG A 185 17.07 64.84 21.73
CA ARG A 185 17.29 66.14 21.09
C ARG A 185 16.21 67.15 21.47
N GLU A 186 14.96 66.74 21.51
CA GLU A 186 13.82 67.61 21.88
C GLU A 186 13.83 68.00 23.36
N ALA A 187 14.36 67.16 24.25
CA ALA A 187 14.44 67.45 25.69
C ALA A 187 15.55 68.43 26.09
N PHE A 188 16.52 68.71 25.20
CA PHE A 188 17.66 69.59 25.45
C PHE A 188 17.68 70.86 24.58
N GLN A 189 16.57 71.16 23.89
CA GLN A 189 16.28 72.45 23.25
C GLN A 189 15.32 73.27 24.10
#